data_AF-A0A814XFV3-F1
#
_entry.id   AF-A0A814XFV3-F1
#
_cell.length_a   1.000
_cell.length_b   1.000
_cell.length_c   1.000
_cell.angle_alpha   90.00
_cell.angle_beta   90.00
_cell.angle_gamma   90.00
#
_symmetry.space_group_name_H-M   'P 1'
#
loop_
_entity.id
_entity.type
_entity.pdbx_description
1 polymer ?
#
loop_
_entity_poly.entity_id
_entity_poly.type
_entity_poly.pdbx_seq_one_letter_code
_entity_poly.pdbx_strand_id
1 'polypeptide(L)'
;MSWLTIFTYSTLLSSLIIADDPCRYQHPTKGVIDLTSLGRTDGQPAYPDKLPSTGSSYKFSYNPCKPFTEQPNCTGVAVCQDYFTLGTQDSVKWDPGTTLGSSPSVSYSAGEKKVIVILQCATDDTNELEALGEPSINNYRFILTHKCACWDGCGSGPPETTTKSGGGGSSGSRSEGTVFIIILPILVFCLFQ
;
A
#
# COMPACT_ATOMS: atom_id res chain seq x y z
N MET A 1 25.61 3.20 -57.45
CA MET A 1 26.19 3.60 -56.14
C MET A 1 25.47 4.86 -55.68
N SER A 2 24.50 4.73 -54.78
CA SER A 2 24.09 5.83 -53.89
C SER A 2 23.21 5.22 -52.80
N TRP A 3 23.67 5.26 -51.56
CA TRP A 3 23.00 4.70 -50.40
C TRP A 3 22.02 5.73 -49.83
N LEU A 4 20.80 5.30 -49.53
CA LEU A 4 19.85 6.05 -48.69
C LEU A 4 20.38 6.09 -47.25
N THR A 5 20.63 7.29 -46.73
CA THR A 5 20.83 7.49 -45.29
C THR A 5 19.49 7.88 -44.66
N ILE A 6 18.83 6.93 -44.02
CA ILE A 6 17.64 7.17 -43.20
C ILE A 6 18.14 7.62 -41.82
N PHE A 7 17.88 8.88 -41.46
CA PHE A 7 18.07 9.36 -40.08
C PHE A 7 16.84 9.01 -39.26
N THR A 8 16.94 7.98 -38.41
CA THR A 8 15.94 7.72 -37.36
C THR A 8 16.21 8.65 -36.18
N TYR A 9 15.34 9.64 -35.97
CA TYR A 9 15.36 10.47 -34.76
C TYR A 9 14.89 9.64 -33.57
N SER A 10 15.81 9.41 -32.64
CA SER A 10 15.54 8.80 -31.33
C SER A 10 14.73 9.79 -30.49
N THR A 11 13.46 9.45 -30.24
CA THR A 11 12.62 10.17 -29.29
C THR A 11 13.08 9.83 -27.87
N LEU A 12 13.65 10.80 -27.16
CA LEU A 12 13.85 10.75 -25.71
C LEU A 12 12.48 10.62 -25.03
N LEU A 13 12.10 9.40 -24.64
CA LEU A 13 11.03 9.20 -23.67
C LEU A 13 11.54 9.73 -22.33
N SER A 14 11.12 10.94 -21.95
CA SER A 14 11.02 11.27 -20.54
C SER A 14 10.08 10.24 -19.92
N SER A 15 10.58 9.49 -18.95
CA SER A 15 9.88 8.47 -18.18
C SER A 15 8.63 9.07 -17.53
N LEU A 16 7.52 9.09 -18.26
CA LEU A 16 6.22 9.39 -17.71
C LEU A 16 5.87 8.20 -16.82
N ILE A 17 6.12 8.34 -15.52
CA ILE A 17 5.67 7.38 -14.52
C ILE A 17 4.15 7.52 -14.50
N ILE A 18 3.47 6.68 -15.29
CA ILE A 18 2.03 6.58 -15.23
C ILE A 18 1.75 5.88 -13.90
N ALA A 19 0.98 6.51 -13.03
CA ALA A 19 0.26 5.78 -11.99
C ALA A 19 -0.80 4.93 -12.73
N ASP A 20 -0.37 3.81 -13.32
CA ASP A 20 -1.25 2.88 -14.04
C ASP A 20 -2.28 2.23 -13.11
N ASP A 21 -2.09 2.40 -11.79
CA ASP A 21 -2.98 1.92 -10.75
C ASP A 21 -3.07 3.01 -9.64
N PRO A 22 -4.28 3.45 -9.24
CA PRO A 22 -4.46 4.40 -8.13
C PRO A 22 -3.78 3.97 -6.82
N CYS A 23 -3.51 2.67 -6.66
CA CYS A 23 -2.95 2.04 -5.46
C CYS A 23 -1.45 1.87 -5.43
N ARG A 24 -0.81 2.03 -6.57
CA ARG A 24 0.57 1.63 -6.76
C ARG A 24 1.36 2.76 -7.38
N TYR A 25 2.49 3.06 -6.78
CA TYR A 25 3.42 4.05 -7.27
C TYR A 25 4.79 3.41 -7.51
N GLN A 26 5.30 3.54 -8.73
CA GLN A 26 6.63 3.05 -9.09
C GLN A 26 7.62 4.19 -9.20
N HIS A 27 8.61 4.23 -8.31
CA HIS A 27 9.71 5.19 -8.36
C HIS A 27 10.88 4.61 -9.16
N PRO A 28 11.54 5.38 -10.04
CA PRO A 28 12.56 4.87 -10.97
C PRO A 28 13.79 4.27 -10.26
N THR A 29 14.09 4.72 -9.04
CA THR A 29 15.29 4.31 -8.31
C THR A 29 15.03 3.78 -6.90
N LYS A 30 13.82 3.95 -6.36
CA LYS A 30 13.53 3.58 -4.96
C LYS A 30 12.77 2.27 -4.86
N GLY A 31 12.01 1.89 -5.89
CA GLY A 31 11.15 0.71 -5.89
C GLY A 31 9.68 1.07 -6.05
N VAL A 32 8.81 0.19 -5.58
CA VAL A 32 7.36 0.25 -5.71
C VAL A 32 6.73 0.41 -4.32
N ILE A 33 5.78 1.34 -4.19
CA ILE A 33 4.82 1.33 -3.09
C ILE A 33 3.52 0.76 -3.62
N ASP A 34 2.96 -0.22 -2.93
CA ASP A 34 1.72 -0.90 -3.31
C ASP A 34 0.81 -1.06 -2.10
N LEU A 35 -0.28 -0.28 -2.07
CA LEU A 35 -1.25 -0.27 -0.97
C LEU A 35 -2.45 -1.20 -1.24
N THR A 36 -2.46 -1.93 -2.35
CA THR A 36 -3.63 -2.70 -2.81
C THR A 36 -4.13 -3.69 -1.77
N SER A 37 -3.21 -4.34 -1.05
CA SER A 37 -3.52 -5.35 -0.02
C SER A 37 -4.14 -4.76 1.25
N LEU A 38 -4.06 -3.45 1.45
CA LEU A 38 -4.61 -2.79 2.63
C LEU A 38 -6.09 -2.44 2.46
N GLY A 39 -6.53 -2.24 1.21
CA GLY A 39 -7.89 -1.86 0.91
C GLY A 39 -8.85 -3.03 1.10
N ARG A 40 -9.88 -2.85 1.91
CA ARG A 40 -10.95 -3.84 2.02
C ARG A 40 -11.85 -3.79 0.80
N THR A 41 -12.28 -4.95 0.31
CA THR A 41 -13.16 -5.08 -0.87
C THR A 41 -14.63 -5.35 -0.51
N ASP A 42 -14.96 -5.42 0.78
CA ASP A 42 -16.32 -5.69 1.27
C ASP A 42 -17.19 -4.43 1.40
N GLY A 43 -16.70 -3.29 0.89
CA GLY A 43 -17.39 -2.01 0.96
C GLY A 43 -17.30 -1.31 2.32
N GLN A 44 -16.51 -1.84 3.26
CA GLN A 44 -16.22 -1.23 4.56
C GLN A 44 -14.84 -0.55 4.57
N PRO A 45 -14.61 0.46 5.42
CA PRO A 45 -13.30 1.07 5.55
C PRO A 45 -12.30 0.11 6.20
N ALA A 46 -11.05 0.10 5.72
CA ALA A 46 -9.94 -0.62 6.36
C ALA A 46 -9.62 -0.07 7.76
N TYR A 47 -9.80 1.24 7.92
CA TYR A 47 -9.56 1.96 9.17
C TYR A 47 -10.84 2.75 9.53
N PRO A 48 -11.83 2.11 10.19
CA PRO A 48 -13.04 2.79 10.64
C PRO A 48 -12.77 3.67 11.87
N ASP A 49 -13.59 4.71 12.03
CA ASP A 49 -13.87 5.37 13.31
C ASP A 49 -12.63 5.92 14.07
N LYS A 50 -11.58 6.34 13.36
CA LYS A 50 -10.35 6.86 13.99
C LYS A 50 -10.60 8.24 14.59
N LEU A 51 -10.36 8.36 15.89
CA LEU A 51 -10.37 9.66 16.57
C LEU A 51 -9.06 10.40 16.29
N PRO A 52 -9.12 11.74 16.11
CA PRO A 52 -7.94 12.53 15.85
C PRO A 52 -7.11 12.71 17.12
N SER A 53 -5.78 12.66 16.98
CA SER A 53 -4.85 12.91 18.11
C SER A 53 -4.91 14.35 18.63
N THR A 54 -5.48 15.28 17.86
CA THR A 54 -5.71 16.68 18.25
C THR A 54 -6.92 16.88 19.19
N GLY A 55 -7.65 15.82 19.56
CA GLY A 55 -8.68 15.86 20.61
C GLY A 55 -10.09 16.26 20.17
N SER A 56 -10.36 16.34 18.87
CA SER A 56 -11.73 16.47 18.36
C SER A 56 -12.51 15.15 18.51
N SER A 57 -13.84 15.25 18.63
CA SER A 57 -14.74 14.10 18.70
C SER A 57 -15.14 13.53 17.33
N TYR A 58 -14.77 14.19 16.24
CA TYR A 58 -15.08 13.72 14.89
C TYR A 58 -14.31 12.46 14.57
N LYS A 59 -14.97 11.46 13.98
CA LYS A 59 -14.32 10.20 13.62
C LYS A 59 -13.98 10.18 12.15
N PHE A 60 -12.86 9.57 11.82
CA PHE A 60 -12.36 9.46 10.46
C PHE A 60 -12.30 8.01 10.01
N SER A 61 -12.89 7.74 8.86
CA SER A 61 -12.84 6.43 8.21
C SER A 61 -12.04 6.52 6.92
N TYR A 62 -11.13 5.57 6.71
CA TYR A 62 -10.28 5.51 5.52
C TYR A 62 -10.24 4.09 4.94
N ASN A 63 -10.33 4.01 3.62
CA ASN A 63 -10.02 2.80 2.89
C ASN A 63 -9.05 3.15 1.76
N PRO A 64 -7.79 2.70 1.81
CA PRO A 64 -6.92 2.82 0.64
C PRO A 64 -7.54 2.02 -0.50
N CYS A 65 -7.36 2.47 -1.73
CA CYS A 65 -7.55 1.68 -2.95
C CYS A 65 -8.95 1.27 -3.37
N LYS A 66 -9.87 1.12 -2.42
CA LYS A 66 -11.20 0.57 -2.66
C LYS A 66 -12.23 1.55 -2.09
N PRO A 67 -13.26 1.92 -2.85
CA PRO A 67 -14.29 2.79 -2.33
C PRO A 67 -15.07 2.04 -1.23
N PHE A 68 -15.51 2.78 -0.22
CA PHE A 68 -16.40 2.26 0.83
C PHE A 68 -17.63 3.14 0.98
N THR A 69 -18.64 2.61 1.67
CA THR A 69 -19.87 3.35 1.97
C THR A 69 -20.17 3.27 3.46
N GLU A 70 -20.34 4.44 4.08
CA GLU A 70 -20.72 4.63 5.47
C GLU A 70 -21.94 5.55 5.54
N GLN A 71 -22.98 5.10 6.25
CA GLN A 71 -24.26 5.79 6.29
C GLN A 71 -24.22 7.00 7.24
N PRO A 72 -24.95 8.08 6.94
CA PRO A 72 -25.89 8.23 5.84
C PRO A 72 -25.31 8.87 4.55
N ASN A 73 -24.11 9.46 4.60
CA ASN A 73 -23.70 10.45 3.57
C ASN A 73 -22.37 10.14 2.86
N CYS A 74 -21.61 9.15 3.29
CA CYS A 74 -20.35 8.78 2.66
C CYS A 74 -20.59 7.58 1.74
N THR A 75 -20.81 7.81 0.45
CA THR A 75 -21.08 6.74 -0.53
C THR A 75 -20.00 6.68 -1.59
N GLY A 76 -19.35 5.51 -1.72
CA GLY A 76 -18.29 5.31 -2.72
C GLY A 76 -17.03 6.15 -2.50
N VAL A 77 -16.68 6.43 -1.24
CA VAL A 77 -15.61 7.36 -0.87
C VAL A 77 -14.29 6.63 -0.54
N ALA A 78 -13.19 7.37 -0.56
CA ALA A 78 -11.90 6.91 -0.04
C ALA A 78 -11.70 7.33 1.42
N VAL A 79 -12.20 8.51 1.79
CA VAL A 79 -12.08 9.08 3.13
C VAL A 79 -13.40 9.75 3.55
N CYS A 80 -13.82 9.48 4.78
CA CYS A 80 -15.00 10.06 5.41
C CYS A 80 -14.65 10.65 6.80
N GLN A 81 -15.35 11.71 7.20
CA GLN A 81 -15.36 12.24 8.57
C GLN A 81 -16.80 12.28 9.07
N ASP A 82 -17.15 11.38 9.99
CA ASP A 82 -18.52 11.03 10.38
C ASP A 82 -19.44 10.83 9.16
N TYR A 83 -20.03 11.91 8.66
CA TYR A 83 -20.98 11.94 7.55
C TYR A 83 -20.55 12.90 6.43
N PHE A 84 -19.32 13.39 6.46
CA PHE A 84 -18.77 14.30 5.46
C PHE A 84 -17.77 13.57 4.59
N THR A 85 -18.04 13.55 3.28
CA THR A 85 -17.07 13.10 2.30
C THR A 85 -15.87 14.04 2.29
N LEU A 86 -14.67 13.47 2.45
CA LEU A 86 -13.40 14.22 2.41
C LEU A 86 -12.59 13.93 1.14
N GLY A 87 -12.76 12.74 0.54
CA GLY A 87 -12.06 12.38 -0.68
C GLY A 87 -12.58 11.10 -1.31
N THR A 88 -12.40 10.99 -2.63
CA THR A 88 -12.88 9.88 -3.46
C THR A 88 -11.71 9.16 -4.14
N GLN A 89 -11.89 7.90 -4.54
CA GLN A 89 -10.80 7.09 -5.12
C GLN A 89 -10.29 7.63 -6.47
N ASP A 90 -11.15 8.26 -7.26
CA ASP A 90 -10.80 8.89 -8.54
C ASP A 90 -9.99 10.18 -8.39
N SER A 91 -9.99 10.78 -7.20
CA SER A 91 -9.23 12.01 -6.90
C SER A 91 -7.79 11.77 -6.49
N VAL A 92 -7.35 10.51 -6.46
CA VAL A 92 -6.06 10.11 -5.89
C VAL A 92 -4.89 10.80 -6.59
N LYS A 93 -3.94 11.29 -5.81
CA LYS A 93 -2.68 11.84 -6.30
C LYS A 93 -1.53 11.41 -5.40
N TRP A 94 -0.48 10.92 -6.04
CA TRP A 94 0.74 10.48 -5.38
C TRP A 94 1.77 11.61 -5.31
N ASP A 95 2.42 11.72 -4.15
CA ASP A 95 3.65 12.47 -3.96
C ASP A 95 4.72 11.50 -3.44
N PRO A 96 5.75 11.18 -4.24
CA PRO A 96 6.79 10.24 -3.84
C PRO A 96 7.73 10.73 -2.74
N GLY A 97 7.60 11.98 -2.27
CA GLY A 97 8.57 12.57 -1.34
C GLY A 97 9.94 12.67 -2.00
N THR A 98 10.02 13.35 -3.15
CA THR A 98 11.28 13.52 -3.90
C THR A 98 12.26 14.45 -3.21
N THR A 99 11.81 15.28 -2.28
CA THR A 99 12.69 16.11 -1.45
C THR A 99 13.35 15.26 -0.37
N LEU A 100 14.65 15.46 -0.14
CA LEU A 100 15.39 14.74 0.88
C LEU A 100 14.70 14.89 2.25
N GLY A 101 14.39 13.77 2.90
CA GLY A 101 13.69 13.74 4.19
C GLY A 101 12.15 13.84 4.12
N SER A 102 11.55 13.93 2.92
CA SER A 102 10.09 13.86 2.78
C SER A 102 9.61 12.42 2.65
N SER A 103 8.68 12.01 3.51
CA SER A 103 7.98 10.74 3.37
C SER A 103 7.06 10.76 2.15
N PRO A 104 6.92 9.62 1.43
CA PRO A 104 5.92 9.51 0.38
C PRO A 104 4.51 9.73 0.97
N SER A 105 3.59 10.21 0.15
CA SER A 105 2.21 10.43 0.55
C SER A 105 1.24 10.21 -0.60
N VAL A 106 0.01 9.90 -0.24
CA VAL A 106 -1.13 9.85 -1.16
C VAL A 106 -2.16 10.87 -0.71
N SER A 107 -2.79 11.55 -1.66
CA SER A 107 -3.81 12.55 -1.37
C SER A 107 -5.11 12.28 -2.10
N TYR A 108 -6.21 12.66 -1.46
CA TYR A 108 -7.57 12.56 -1.98
C TYR A 108 -8.26 13.91 -1.80
N SER A 109 -9.28 14.19 -2.59
CA SER A 109 -10.04 15.45 -2.50
C SER A 109 -11.51 15.28 -2.83
N ALA A 110 -12.36 16.09 -2.21
CA ALA A 110 -13.77 16.22 -2.54
C ALA A 110 -14.19 17.68 -2.39
N GLY A 111 -14.48 18.34 -3.52
CA GLY A 111 -14.68 19.79 -3.54
C GLY A 111 -13.42 20.54 -3.09
N GLU A 112 -13.54 21.39 -2.09
CA GLU A 112 -12.41 22.15 -1.51
C GLU A 112 -11.61 21.35 -0.48
N LYS A 113 -12.10 20.19 -0.06
CA LYS A 113 -11.47 19.38 0.98
C LYS A 113 -10.34 18.56 0.39
N LYS A 114 -9.23 18.49 1.10
CA LYS A 114 -8.04 17.70 0.76
C LYS A 114 -7.60 16.88 1.94
N VAL A 115 -7.35 15.60 1.71
CA VAL A 115 -6.77 14.67 2.69
C VAL A 115 -5.37 14.31 2.20
N ILE A 116 -4.38 14.38 3.08
CA ILE A 116 -3.02 13.88 2.84
C ILE A 116 -2.77 12.72 3.80
N VAL A 117 -2.50 11.55 3.25
CA VAL A 117 -2.08 10.36 4.00
C VAL A 117 -0.57 10.22 3.84
N ILE A 118 0.16 10.53 4.89
CA ILE A 118 1.61 10.33 4.93
C ILE A 118 1.88 8.85 5.13
N LEU A 119 2.76 8.29 4.30
CA LEU A 119 3.14 6.89 4.37
C LEU A 119 4.39 6.76 5.27
N GLN A 120 4.19 6.19 6.45
CA GLN A 120 5.25 5.90 7.39
C GLN A 120 5.65 4.43 7.27
N CYS A 121 6.88 4.20 6.81
CA CYS A 121 7.43 2.85 6.67
C CYS A 121 7.61 2.19 8.06
N ALA A 122 7.10 0.96 8.20
CA ALA A 122 7.34 0.08 9.34
C ALA A 122 8.03 -1.21 8.86
N THR A 123 8.99 -1.72 9.62
CA THR A 123 9.71 -2.96 9.28
C THR A 123 9.10 -4.22 9.91
N ASP A 124 8.06 -4.06 10.72
CA ASP A 124 7.29 -5.11 11.37
C ASP A 124 5.87 -5.19 10.78
N ASP A 125 5.00 -5.96 11.41
CA ASP A 125 3.60 -6.11 10.99
C ASP A 125 2.69 -5.00 11.55
N THR A 126 3.23 -3.83 11.91
CA THR A 126 2.42 -2.68 12.32
C THR A 126 1.42 -2.32 11.21
N ASN A 127 0.17 -2.11 11.61
CA ASN A 127 -0.91 -1.70 10.72
C ASN A 127 -1.79 -0.67 11.42
N GLU A 128 -1.34 0.58 11.38
CA GLU A 128 -1.95 1.67 12.14
C GLU A 128 -2.23 2.87 11.24
N LEU A 129 -3.39 3.48 11.47
CA LEU A 129 -3.73 4.78 10.92
C LEU A 129 -3.95 5.75 12.07
N GLU A 130 -3.12 6.79 12.14
CA GLU A 130 -3.31 7.93 13.01
C GLU A 130 -4.02 9.05 12.23
N ALA A 131 -5.17 9.48 12.71
CA ALA A 131 -5.80 10.70 12.22
C ALA A 131 -5.23 11.89 13.00
N LEU A 132 -4.64 12.88 12.32
CA LEU A 132 -4.22 14.13 12.97
C LEU A 132 -5.37 15.16 12.99
N GLY A 133 -6.42 14.92 12.20
CA GLY A 133 -7.56 15.82 12.05
C GLY A 133 -7.32 16.87 10.96
N GLU A 134 -7.80 18.09 11.20
CA GLU A 134 -7.81 19.21 10.27
C GLU A 134 -6.83 20.30 10.73
N PRO A 135 -5.51 20.16 10.47
CA PRO A 135 -4.52 21.17 10.90
C PRO A 135 -4.74 22.56 10.29
N SER A 136 -5.47 22.66 9.19
CA SER A 136 -5.90 23.93 8.58
C SER A 136 -7.20 23.71 7.82
N ILE A 137 -8.00 24.76 7.65
CA ILE A 137 -9.34 24.68 7.05
C ILE A 137 -9.30 23.87 5.74
N ASN A 138 -10.21 22.90 5.63
CA ASN A 138 -10.38 21.97 4.52
C ASN A 138 -9.16 21.08 4.20
N ASN A 139 -8.15 21.04 5.07
CA ASN A 139 -6.95 20.23 4.87
C ASN A 139 -6.78 19.25 6.03
N TYR A 140 -6.95 17.98 5.73
CA TYR A 140 -6.89 16.87 6.68
C TYR A 140 -5.58 16.10 6.50
N ARG A 141 -5.05 15.56 7.59
CA ARG A 141 -3.78 14.84 7.57
C ARG A 141 -3.87 13.55 8.38
N PHE A 142 -3.48 12.44 7.76
CA PHE A 142 -3.34 11.15 8.41
C PHE A 142 -1.91 10.64 8.28
N ILE A 143 -1.52 9.73 9.16
CA ILE A 143 -0.29 8.95 9.08
C ILE A 143 -0.67 7.49 9.00
N LEU A 144 -0.27 6.81 7.92
CA LEU A 144 -0.44 5.38 7.74
C LEU A 144 0.90 4.69 7.99
N THR A 145 0.99 3.96 9.09
CA THR A 145 2.18 3.18 9.48
C THR A 145 1.98 1.72 9.09
N HIS A 146 2.72 1.27 8.07
CA HIS A 146 2.62 -0.10 7.56
C HIS A 146 3.87 -0.53 6.78
N LYS A 147 4.14 -1.83 6.67
CA LYS A 147 5.21 -2.35 5.79
C LYS A 147 5.03 -1.98 4.31
N CYS A 148 3.80 -1.94 3.82
CA CYS A 148 3.49 -1.50 2.44
C CYS A 148 3.75 -0.01 2.20
N ALA A 149 3.92 0.80 3.24
CA ALA A 149 4.34 2.20 3.10
C ALA A 149 5.84 2.33 2.79
N CYS A 150 6.61 1.24 2.93
CA CYS A 150 7.99 1.17 2.49
C CYS A 150 8.08 0.88 0.99
N TRP A 151 9.13 1.38 0.36
CA TRP A 151 9.50 0.95 -0.99
C TRP A 151 9.79 -0.56 -1.00
N ASP A 152 9.15 -1.27 -1.93
CA ASP A 152 9.17 -2.73 -2.11
C ASP A 152 8.70 -3.53 -0.88
N GLY A 153 8.08 -2.88 0.11
CA GLY A 153 7.78 -3.48 1.42
C GLY A 153 6.67 -4.53 1.43
N CYS A 154 5.84 -4.60 0.39
CA CYS A 154 4.74 -5.57 0.27
C CYS A 154 4.93 -6.64 -0.80
N GLY A 155 6.19 -6.87 -1.22
CA GLY A 155 6.56 -8.03 -2.02
C GLY A 155 6.41 -7.86 -3.53
N SER A 156 5.94 -6.70 -4.01
CA SER A 156 6.09 -6.28 -5.40
C SER A 156 7.46 -5.62 -5.58
N GLY A 157 8.54 -6.40 -5.39
CA GLY A 157 9.88 -5.96 -5.79
C GLY A 157 9.92 -5.55 -7.27
N PRO A 158 10.97 -4.86 -7.73
CA PRO A 158 11.12 -4.56 -9.15
C PRO A 158 10.95 -5.86 -9.94
N PRO A 159 10.21 -5.86 -11.07
CA PRO A 159 10.12 -7.06 -11.90
C PRO A 159 11.55 -7.50 -12.18
N GLU A 160 11.89 -8.73 -11.76
CA GLU A 160 13.21 -9.30 -12.00
C GLU A 160 13.55 -9.05 -13.47
N THR A 161 14.65 -8.33 -13.69
CA THR A 161 15.20 -8.16 -15.03
C THR A 161 15.47 -9.57 -15.51
N THR A 162 14.63 -10.05 -16.42
CA THR A 162 14.64 -11.42 -16.92
C THR A 162 15.93 -11.60 -17.69
N THR A 163 16.99 -11.96 -16.98
CA THR A 163 18.19 -12.49 -17.59
C THR A 163 17.77 -13.86 -18.10
N LYS A 164 17.41 -13.93 -19.38
CA LYS A 164 17.32 -15.18 -20.13
C LYS A 164 18.62 -15.95 -19.88
N SER A 165 18.57 -16.95 -19.02
CA SER A 165 19.49 -18.08 -19.08
C SER A 165 18.62 -19.32 -19.23
N GLY A 166 18.71 -19.93 -20.41
CA GLY A 166 17.95 -21.11 -20.75
C GLY A 166 18.41 -22.36 -20.00
N GLY A 167 17.56 -23.38 -20.06
CA GLY A 167 17.77 -24.72 -19.48
C GLY A 167 16.90 -24.88 -18.23
N GLY A 168 15.76 -25.56 -18.25
CA GLY A 168 15.55 -26.90 -18.76
C GLY A 168 15.54 -27.85 -17.56
N GLY A 169 14.37 -28.37 -17.18
CA GLY A 169 14.28 -29.35 -16.09
C GLY A 169 12.91 -29.44 -15.42
N SER A 170 12.06 -30.30 -15.97
CA SER A 170 10.86 -30.82 -15.32
C SER A 170 11.16 -31.39 -13.94
N SER A 171 10.26 -31.20 -12.96
CA SER A 171 9.73 -32.23 -12.05
C SER A 171 8.80 -31.60 -11.02
N GLY A 172 7.55 -32.07 -10.97
CA GLY A 172 6.60 -31.69 -9.94
C GLY A 172 7.00 -32.21 -8.55
N SER A 173 6.50 -31.57 -7.50
CA SER A 173 6.56 -32.12 -6.15
C SER A 173 5.32 -31.71 -5.38
N ARG A 174 4.67 -32.75 -4.85
CA ARG A 174 3.42 -32.75 -4.10
C ARG A 174 3.64 -32.14 -2.72
N SER A 175 2.61 -31.45 -2.26
CA SER A 175 2.39 -31.09 -0.86
C SER A 175 2.31 -32.35 0.01
N GLU A 176 3.25 -32.52 0.93
CA GLU A 176 3.10 -33.47 2.04
C GLU A 176 3.10 -32.69 3.35
N GLY A 177 2.00 -32.85 4.08
CA GLY A 177 1.75 -32.20 5.35
C GLY A 177 2.63 -32.79 6.45
N THR A 178 3.26 -31.91 7.21
CA THR A 178 4.05 -32.25 8.39
C THR A 178 3.12 -32.76 9.51
N VAL A 179 3.10 -34.07 9.71
CA VAL A 179 2.51 -34.72 10.87
C VAL A 179 3.52 -34.63 12.04
N PHE A 180 3.16 -33.89 13.08
CA PHE A 180 3.91 -33.86 14.34
C PHE A 180 3.67 -35.16 15.11
N ILE A 181 4.66 -36.05 15.16
CA ILE A 181 4.67 -37.22 16.04
C ILE A 181 5.13 -36.76 17.43
N ILE A 182 4.20 -36.72 18.39
CA ILE A 182 4.49 -36.53 19.81
C ILE A 182 5.00 -37.88 20.36
N ILE A 183 6.31 -38.00 20.55
CA ILE A 183 6.90 -39.12 21.31
C ILE A 183 6.94 -38.70 22.78
N LEU A 184 6.00 -39.25 23.57
CA LEU A 184 6.05 -39.26 25.02
C LEU A 184 7.01 -40.37 25.48
N PRO A 185 8.15 -40.06 26.15
CA PRO A 185 8.90 -41.10 26.83
C PRO A 185 8.17 -41.50 28.12
N ILE A 186 7.51 -42.66 28.06
CA ILE A 186 7.11 -43.45 29.22
C ILE A 186 8.40 -43.91 29.91
N LEU A 187 8.82 -43.22 30.97
CA LEU A 187 9.82 -43.71 31.91
C LEU A 187 9.10 -44.31 33.11
N VAL A 188 8.77 -45.59 32.99
CA VAL A 188 8.34 -46.47 34.07
C VAL A 188 9.58 -47.14 34.66
N PHE A 189 9.81 -46.83 35.94
CA PHE A 189 10.30 -47.69 37.04
C PHE A 189 11.18 -48.91 36.73
N CYS A 190 12.36 -48.95 37.39
CA CYS A 190 12.82 -50.04 38.27
C CYS A 190 13.90 -49.45 39.20
N LEU A 191 13.70 -49.30 40.52
CA LEU A 191 13.97 -50.30 41.58
C LEU A 191 15.32 -50.99 41.42
N PHE A 192 16.27 -50.74 42.35
CA PHE A 192 17.04 -51.76 43.09
C PHE A 192 18.07 -51.09 44.05
N GLN A 193 18.00 -51.54 45.31
CA GLN A 193 18.94 -51.42 46.45
C GLN A 193 19.04 -50.10 47.21
#